data_AF-A0A9Q0GY87-F1
#
_entry.id   AF-A0A9Q0GY87-F1
#
_cell.length_a   1.000
_cell.length_b   1.000
_cell.length_c   1.000
_cell.angle_alpha   90.00
_cell.angle_beta   90.00
_cell.angle_gamma   90.00
#
_symmetry.space_group_name_H-M   'P 1'
#
loop_
_entity.id
_entity.type
_entity.pdbx_description
1 polymer ?
#
loop_
_entity_poly.entity_id
_entity_poly.type
_entity_poly.pdbx_seq_one_letter_code
_entity_poly.pdbx_strand_id
1 'polypeptide(L)'
;MMIKWEPDGAFSSLVPPSGMPTGPHIYAKDLTDLLKKKHASGTYKSLVFYLESCESGSIFEGLLSKGLNIYPTTAANAVESSWATYCPDDFPPPPLEYDTCLGDLYSVAWMEDSDIHNLRKETLEQQYNLVKNRTANKNYMRALMFNNLGI
;
A
#
# COMPACT_ATOMS: atom_id res chain seq x y z
N MET A 1 5.21 -10.05 -11.57
CA MET A 1 5.56 -10.28 -10.15
C MET A 1 4.72 -9.33 -9.31
N MET A 2 4.23 -9.76 -8.16
CA MET A 2 3.44 -8.93 -7.25
C MET A 2 4.05 -8.99 -5.86
N ILE A 3 4.22 -7.84 -5.23
CA ILE A 3 4.65 -7.69 -3.83
C ILE A 3 3.52 -6.96 -3.10
N LYS A 4 3.11 -7.50 -1.96
CA LYS A 4 2.16 -6.88 -1.02
C LYS A 4 2.88 -6.80 0.32
N TRP A 5 2.87 -5.63 0.95
CA TRP A 5 3.56 -5.45 2.22
C TRP A 5 2.84 -4.43 3.10
N GLU A 6 2.67 -4.78 4.37
CA GLU A 6 1.91 -4.01 5.38
C GLU A 6 2.75 -3.85 6.66
N PRO A 7 3.86 -3.10 6.64
CA PRO A 7 4.61 -2.74 7.83
C PRO A 7 3.98 -1.54 8.57
N ASP A 8 4.40 -1.31 9.81
CA ASP A 8 4.16 0.00 10.41
C ASP A 8 5.00 1.06 9.68
N GLY A 9 4.39 2.23 9.48
CA GLY A 9 4.93 3.32 8.68
C GLY A 9 5.46 4.49 9.48
N ALA A 10 6.53 5.09 8.99
CA ALA A 10 6.89 6.47 9.28
C ALA A 10 7.52 7.12 8.04
N PHE A 11 7.64 8.44 8.04
CA PHE A 11 8.22 9.17 6.91
C PHE A 11 9.59 8.59 6.49
N SER A 12 9.67 8.14 5.23
CA SER A 12 10.87 7.54 4.61
C SER A 12 11.41 6.26 5.28
N SER A 13 10.65 5.60 6.16
CA SER A 13 11.08 4.38 6.84
C SER A 13 9.93 3.43 7.15
N LEU A 14 10.18 2.13 7.02
CA LEU A 14 9.23 1.08 7.32
C LEU A 14 9.75 0.26 8.51
N VAL A 15 8.88 0.02 9.49
CA VAL A 15 9.20 -0.71 10.71
C VAL A 15 8.80 -2.17 10.53
N PRO A 16 9.69 -3.14 10.84
CA PRO A 16 9.31 -4.55 10.82
C PRO A 16 8.14 -4.80 11.80
N PRO A 17 7.13 -5.61 11.42
CA PRO A 17 6.04 -5.95 12.32
C PRO A 17 6.55 -6.56 13.62
N SER A 18 5.84 -6.33 14.73
CA SER A 18 6.20 -6.81 16.08
C SER A 18 6.38 -8.34 16.19
N GLY A 19 5.96 -9.12 15.19
CA GLY A 19 6.14 -10.58 15.09
C GLY A 19 7.24 -11.06 14.12
N MET A 20 7.92 -10.16 13.39
CA MET A 20 9.11 -10.51 12.61
C MET A 20 10.38 -10.44 13.49
N PRO A 21 11.46 -11.17 13.16
CA PRO A 21 12.75 -10.98 13.83
C PRO A 21 13.09 -9.49 13.82
N THR A 22 13.42 -8.93 15.00
CA THR A 22 13.75 -7.51 15.18
C THR A 22 14.92 -7.11 14.27
N GLY A 23 14.58 -6.66 13.07
CA GLY A 23 15.50 -6.15 12.08
C GLY A 23 15.59 -4.63 12.17
N PRO A 24 16.63 -4.02 11.59
CA PRO A 24 16.68 -2.57 11.43
C PRO A 24 15.48 -2.10 10.58
N HIS A 25 15.08 -0.84 10.79
CA HIS A 25 14.14 -0.16 9.90
C HIS A 25 14.58 -0.28 8.44
N ILE A 26 13.62 -0.41 7.54
CA ILE A 26 13.87 -0.39 6.10
C ILE A 26 13.67 1.04 5.62
N TYR A 27 14.75 1.71 5.22
CA TYR A 27 14.67 3.07 4.71
C TYR A 27 14.27 3.08 3.23
N ALA A 28 13.58 4.14 2.81
CA ALA A 28 13.11 4.35 1.45
C ALA A 28 14.22 4.19 0.40
N LYS A 29 15.41 4.72 0.71
CA LYS A 29 16.60 4.60 -0.15
C LYS A 29 17.03 3.15 -0.34
N ASP A 30 17.10 2.37 0.73
CA ASP A 30 17.55 0.98 0.66
C ASP A 30 16.56 0.12 -0.15
N LEU A 31 15.26 0.32 0.05
CA LEU A 31 14.23 -0.38 -0.71
C LEU A 31 14.26 0.00 -2.19
N THR A 32 14.34 1.30 -2.51
CA THR A 32 14.36 1.74 -3.91
C THR A 32 15.64 1.33 -4.64
N ASP A 33 16.79 1.30 -3.95
CA ASP A 33 18.04 0.79 -4.52
C ASP A 33 18.00 -0.73 -4.72
N LEU A 34 17.35 -1.48 -3.82
CA LEU A 34 17.08 -2.91 -4.01
C LEU A 34 16.18 -3.15 -5.24
N LEU A 35 15.13 -2.35 -5.42
CA LEU A 35 14.25 -2.45 -6.59
C LEU A 35 14.99 -2.14 -7.90
N LYS A 36 15.90 -1.15 -7.91
CA LYS A 36 16.78 -0.87 -9.06
C LYS A 36 17.72 -2.05 -9.36
N LYS A 37 18.33 -2.66 -8.34
CA LYS A 37 19.15 -3.88 -8.50
C LYS A 37 18.30 -5.04 -9.06
N LYS A 38 17.08 -5.21 -8.56
CA LYS A 38 16.14 -6.22 -9.03
C LYS A 38 15.78 -5.99 -10.50
N HIS A 39 15.55 -4.75 -10.93
CA HIS A 39 15.34 -4.40 -12.33
C HIS A 39 16.56 -4.76 -13.19
N ALA A 40 17.76 -4.35 -12.77
CA ALA A 40 19.01 -4.62 -13.47
C ALA A 40 19.30 -6.12 -13.66
N SER A 41 18.77 -6.98 -12.78
CA SER A 41 18.90 -8.43 -12.93
C SER A 41 18.06 -9.02 -14.08
N GLY A 42 17.11 -8.27 -14.65
CA GLY A 42 16.25 -8.75 -15.75
C GLY A 42 15.31 -9.89 -15.37
N THR A 43 15.08 -10.14 -14.08
CA THR A 43 14.35 -11.31 -13.57
C THR A 43 12.83 -11.11 -13.44
N TYR A 44 12.28 -10.03 -13.98
CA TYR A 44 10.84 -9.80 -14.10
C TYR A 44 10.52 -8.98 -15.35
N LYS A 45 9.34 -9.21 -15.95
CA LYS A 45 8.81 -8.38 -17.04
C LYS A 45 8.20 -7.08 -16.50
N SER A 46 7.31 -7.22 -15.51
CA SER A 46 6.69 -6.12 -14.78
C SER A 46 6.47 -6.52 -13.32
N LEU A 47 6.58 -5.55 -12.42
CA LEU A 47 6.39 -5.70 -10.97
C LEU A 47 5.31 -4.74 -10.48
N VAL A 48 4.39 -5.25 -9.67
CA VAL A 48 3.41 -4.43 -8.96
C VAL A 48 3.71 -4.48 -7.48
N PHE A 49 3.69 -3.33 -6.80
CA PHE A 49 4.00 -3.20 -5.38
C PHE A 49 2.84 -2.52 -4.66
N TYR A 50 2.13 -3.25 -3.80
CA TYR A 50 1.12 -2.72 -2.87
C TYR A 50 1.79 -2.50 -1.52
N LEU A 51 1.76 -1.26 -1.02
CA LEU A 51 2.34 -0.88 0.26
C LEU A 51 1.28 -0.21 1.15
N GLU A 52 0.84 -0.93 2.17
CA GLU A 52 0.02 -0.41 3.26
C GLU A 52 0.93 0.07 4.38
N SER A 53 0.82 1.34 4.75
CA SER A 53 1.64 1.99 5.77
C SER A 53 1.29 3.48 5.80
N CYS A 54 1.37 4.09 6.98
CA CYS A 54 1.43 5.53 7.13
C CYS A 54 2.58 6.12 6.31
N GLU A 55 2.35 7.29 5.71
CA GLU A 55 3.31 8.02 4.88
C GLU A 55 3.95 7.18 3.74
N SER A 56 3.29 6.10 3.29
CA SER A 56 3.84 5.13 2.35
C SER A 56 4.26 5.73 1.01
N GLY A 57 3.66 6.85 0.59
CA GLY A 57 4.10 7.61 -0.58
C GLY A 57 5.56 8.09 -0.48
N SER A 58 6.04 8.39 0.73
CA SER A 58 7.40 8.87 0.99
C SER A 58 8.48 7.84 0.67
N ILE A 59 8.09 6.56 0.55
CA ILE A 59 9.01 5.47 0.19
C ILE A 59 9.42 5.54 -1.28
N PHE A 60 8.55 6.06 -2.15
CA PHE A 60 8.77 6.06 -3.59
C PHE A 60 8.92 7.47 -4.18
N GLU A 61 8.28 8.48 -3.58
CA GLU A 61 8.27 9.85 -4.07
C GLU A 61 9.70 10.42 -4.17
N GLY A 62 10.09 10.87 -5.36
CA GLY A 62 11.45 11.39 -5.63
C GLY A 62 12.57 10.34 -5.66
N LEU A 63 12.32 9.08 -5.29
CA LEU A 63 13.35 8.04 -5.15
C LEU A 63 13.24 6.90 -6.19
N LEU A 64 12.01 6.49 -6.53
CA LEU A 64 11.78 5.44 -7.53
C LEU A 64 11.75 6.03 -8.95
N SER A 65 12.77 5.70 -9.74
CA SER A 65 12.90 6.15 -11.13
C SER A 65 11.84 5.51 -12.04
N LYS A 66 11.39 6.26 -13.06
CA LYS A 66 10.54 5.75 -14.15
C LYS A 66 11.29 4.76 -15.04
N GLY A 67 10.57 3.91 -15.78
CA GLY A 67 11.15 2.96 -16.74
C GLY A 67 11.68 1.65 -16.11
N LEU A 68 11.45 1.43 -14.81
CA LEU A 68 11.82 0.18 -14.13
C LEU A 68 10.80 -0.94 -14.35
N ASN A 69 9.71 -0.70 -15.08
CA ASN A 69 8.54 -1.59 -15.15
C ASN A 69 7.98 -1.96 -13.77
N ILE A 70 8.00 -1.00 -12.83
CA ILE A 70 7.47 -1.14 -11.47
C ILE A 70 6.29 -0.19 -11.32
N TYR A 71 5.15 -0.73 -10.88
CA TYR A 71 3.94 0.02 -10.55
C TYR A 71 3.70 -0.01 -9.04
N PRO A 72 4.08 1.05 -8.30
CA PRO A 72 3.79 1.16 -6.88
C PRO A 72 2.39 1.77 -6.65
N THR A 73 1.63 1.17 -5.74
CA THR A 73 0.41 1.73 -5.16
C THR A 73 0.55 1.73 -3.64
N THR A 74 0.14 2.84 -3.02
CA THR A 74 0.38 3.12 -1.60
C THR A 74 -0.92 3.51 -0.93
N ALA A 75 -1.07 3.15 0.35
CA ALA A 75 -2.24 3.49 1.15
C ALA A 75 -2.38 5.00 1.39
N ALA A 76 -1.25 5.73 1.46
CA ALA A 76 -1.22 7.16 1.75
C ALA A 76 -0.14 7.89 0.92
N ASN A 77 -0.21 9.22 0.86
CA ASN A 77 0.85 10.05 0.27
C ASN A 77 2.06 10.13 1.20
N ALA A 78 3.02 11.02 0.91
CA ALA A 78 4.24 11.14 1.71
C ALA A 78 4.06 11.74 3.11
N VAL A 79 2.91 12.31 3.45
CA VAL A 79 2.72 13.07 4.71
C VAL A 79 1.44 12.70 5.47
N GLU A 80 0.61 11.84 4.91
CA GLU A 80 -0.64 11.38 5.52
C GLU A 80 -0.49 9.99 6.10
N SER A 81 -1.26 9.72 7.16
CA SER A 81 -1.38 8.38 7.73
C SER A 81 -2.38 7.54 6.93
N SER A 82 -2.17 6.23 6.96
CA SER A 82 -3.18 5.27 6.54
C SER A 82 -4.14 4.97 7.71
N TRP A 83 -5.16 4.15 7.47
CA TRP A 83 -6.28 4.00 8.41
C TRP A 83 -6.68 2.56 8.57
N ALA A 84 -6.90 2.13 9.80
CA ALA A 84 -7.58 0.89 10.11
C ALA A 84 -9.08 0.99 9.77
N THR A 85 -9.73 -0.16 9.61
CA THR A 85 -11.16 -0.32 9.37
C THR A 85 -11.67 -1.61 10.01
N TYR A 86 -13.00 -1.75 10.08
CA TYR A 86 -13.64 -2.86 10.79
C TYR A 86 -13.24 -2.88 12.27
N CYS A 87 -13.17 -1.68 12.85
CA CYS A 87 -12.88 -1.44 14.26
C CYS A 87 -14.15 -1.53 15.11
N PRO A 88 -14.05 -1.75 16.44
CA PRO A 88 -15.20 -1.80 17.33
C PRO A 88 -16.14 -0.59 17.24
N ASP A 89 -15.60 0.59 16.93
CA ASP A 89 -16.34 1.85 16.79
C ASP A 89 -16.82 2.14 15.35
N ASP A 90 -16.50 1.28 14.38
CA ASP A 90 -16.94 1.41 12.99
C ASP A 90 -18.37 0.89 12.77
N PHE A 91 -18.93 1.20 11.60
CA PHE A 91 -20.19 0.62 11.15
C PHE A 91 -20.04 -0.10 9.79
N PRO A 92 -20.40 -1.40 9.69
CA PRO A 92 -20.80 -2.28 10.79
C PRO A 92 -19.61 -2.62 11.70
N PRO A 93 -19.82 -2.77 13.02
CA PRO A 93 -18.74 -3.18 13.92
C PRO A 93 -18.40 -4.68 13.72
N PRO A 94 -17.18 -5.11 14.09
CA PRO A 94 -16.83 -6.52 14.15
C PRO A 94 -17.67 -7.26 15.22
N PRO A 95 -17.67 -8.61 15.22
CA PRO A 95 -18.27 -9.38 16.30
C PRO A 95 -17.76 -8.96 17.69
N LEU A 96 -18.63 -8.98 18.70
CA LEU A 96 -18.36 -8.39 20.03
C LEU A 96 -17.17 -9.02 20.76
N GLU A 97 -16.74 -10.21 20.36
CA GLU A 97 -15.55 -10.87 20.88
C GLU A 97 -14.21 -10.23 20.42
N TYR A 98 -14.24 -9.32 19.44
CA TYR A 98 -13.05 -8.61 18.96
C TYR A 98 -13.01 -7.17 19.50
N ASP A 99 -11.96 -6.83 20.23
CA ASP A 99 -11.65 -5.48 20.75
C ASP A 99 -10.58 -4.75 19.91
N THR A 100 -10.30 -5.25 18.71
CA THR A 100 -9.31 -4.75 17.77
C THR A 100 -9.92 -4.49 16.40
N CYS A 101 -9.27 -3.67 15.58
CA CYS A 101 -9.61 -3.54 14.16
C CYS A 101 -9.23 -4.83 13.41
N LEU A 102 -10.05 -5.22 12.42
CA LEU A 102 -9.87 -6.45 11.65
C LEU A 102 -9.17 -6.25 10.30
N GLY A 103 -8.89 -5.01 9.89
CA GLY A 103 -8.10 -4.75 8.70
C GLY A 103 -7.70 -3.29 8.52
N ASP A 104 -6.93 -3.04 7.47
CA ASP A 104 -6.54 -1.70 7.03
C ASP A 104 -7.37 -1.27 5.83
N LEU A 105 -7.83 -0.02 5.82
CA LEU A 105 -8.80 0.52 4.89
C LEU A 105 -8.35 0.38 3.44
N TYR A 106 -7.09 0.67 3.12
CA TYR A 106 -6.57 0.46 1.77
C TYR A 106 -6.44 -1.03 1.46
N SER A 107 -5.93 -1.83 2.39
CA SER A 107 -5.77 -3.27 2.20
C SER A 107 -7.07 -3.99 1.93
N VAL A 108 -8.10 -3.82 2.77
CA VAL A 108 -9.41 -4.43 2.54
C VAL A 108 -10.06 -3.87 1.28
N ALA A 109 -9.82 -2.59 0.94
CA ALA A 109 -10.39 -1.98 -0.25
C ALA A 109 -9.93 -2.67 -1.53
N TRP A 110 -8.62 -2.91 -1.71
CA TRP A 110 -8.15 -3.60 -2.93
C TRP A 110 -8.40 -5.11 -2.88
N MET A 111 -8.40 -5.73 -1.70
CA MET A 111 -8.69 -7.17 -1.55
C MET A 111 -10.14 -7.50 -1.90
N GLU A 112 -11.10 -6.80 -1.31
CA GLU A 112 -12.52 -7.06 -1.55
C GLU A 112 -12.94 -6.70 -2.97
N ASP A 113 -12.36 -5.64 -3.54
CA ASP A 113 -12.50 -5.32 -4.96
C ASP A 113 -12.03 -6.48 -5.85
N SER A 114 -10.88 -7.08 -5.51
CA SER A 114 -10.32 -8.22 -6.23
C SER A 114 -11.16 -9.50 -6.09
N ASP A 115 -11.92 -9.66 -5.00
CA ASP A 115 -12.78 -10.82 -4.75
C ASP A 115 -14.08 -10.77 -5.55
N ILE A 116 -14.60 -9.57 -5.84
CA ILE A 116 -15.89 -9.41 -6.53
C ILE A 116 -15.73 -9.16 -8.04
N HIS A 117 -14.60 -8.60 -8.48
CA HIS A 117 -14.37 -8.26 -9.88
C HIS A 117 -13.62 -9.35 -10.65
N ASN A 118 -13.82 -9.37 -11.97
CA ASN A 118 -13.06 -10.25 -12.85
C ASN A 118 -11.68 -9.64 -13.13
N LEU A 119 -10.66 -10.16 -12.46
CA LEU A 119 -9.26 -9.72 -12.57
C LEU A 119 -8.65 -9.80 -13.98
N ARG A 120 -9.30 -10.47 -14.95
CA ARG A 120 -8.87 -10.47 -16.36
C ARG A 120 -9.45 -9.30 -17.16
N LYS A 121 -10.45 -8.62 -16.63
CA LYS A 121 -11.13 -7.47 -17.26
C LYS A 121 -10.77 -6.16 -16.60
N GLU A 122 -10.54 -6.19 -15.29
CA GLU A 122 -10.12 -5.03 -14.52
C GLU A 122 -8.63 -4.74 -14.71
N THR A 123 -8.30 -3.48 -14.97
CA THR A 123 -6.92 -3.00 -15.03
C THR A 123 -6.46 -2.50 -13.67
N LEU A 124 -5.13 -2.47 -13.45
CA LEU A 124 -4.54 -1.90 -12.23
C LEU A 124 -4.94 -0.43 -12.02
N GLU A 125 -5.11 0.33 -13.09
CA GLU A 125 -5.57 1.73 -13.02
C GLU A 125 -7.04 1.82 -12.58
N GLN A 126 -7.90 0.93 -13.06
CA GLN A 126 -9.30 0.86 -12.64
C GLN A 126 -9.38 0.54 -11.14
N GLN A 127 -8.69 -0.51 -10.70
CA GLN A 127 -8.63 -0.86 -9.29
C GLN A 127 -8.06 0.29 -8.45
N TYR A 128 -6.97 0.93 -8.88
CA TYR A 128 -6.41 2.08 -8.17
C TYR A 128 -7.44 3.20 -7.99
N ASN A 129 -8.22 3.52 -9.03
CA ASN A 129 -9.24 4.57 -8.94
C ASN A 129 -10.41 4.17 -8.03
N LEU A 130 -10.83 2.89 -8.06
CA LEU A 130 -11.88 2.38 -7.16
C LEU A 130 -11.43 2.41 -5.71
N VAL A 131 -10.23 1.91 -5.44
CA VAL A 131 -9.62 1.89 -4.10
C VAL A 131 -9.43 3.32 -3.60
N LYS A 132 -8.86 4.22 -4.42
CA LYS A 132 -8.71 5.64 -4.08
C LYS A 132 -10.04 6.31 -3.76
N ASN A 133 -11.10 6.01 -4.50
CA ASN A 133 -12.41 6.58 -4.24
C ASN A 133 -13.02 6.03 -2.93
N ARG A 134 -12.83 4.73 -2.66
CA ARG A 134 -13.27 4.09 -1.40
C ARG A 134 -12.54 4.65 -0.18
N THR A 135 -11.23 4.91 -0.30
CA THR A 135 -10.41 5.45 0.79
C THR A 135 -10.58 6.96 0.98
N ALA A 136 -11.02 7.71 -0.05
CA ALA A 136 -11.19 9.17 -0.04
C ALA A 136 -12.46 9.69 0.66
N ASN A 137 -12.92 9.04 1.74
CA ASN A 137 -14.24 9.32 2.33
C ASN A 137 -14.41 10.78 2.80
N LYS A 138 -15.58 11.40 2.52
CA LYS A 138 -15.85 12.85 2.63
C LYS A 138 -16.07 13.36 4.06
N ASN A 139 -16.27 12.49 5.04
CA ASN A 139 -16.56 12.88 6.44
C ASN A 139 -15.31 13.06 7.30
N TYR A 140 -14.18 12.53 6.85
CA TYR A 140 -12.88 12.66 7.50
C TYR A 140 -11.92 12.96 6.37
N MET A 141 -11.30 14.14 6.31
CA MET A 141 -10.27 14.43 5.31
C MET A 141 -9.18 13.34 5.37
N ARG A 142 -9.27 12.28 4.56
CA ARG A 142 -8.44 11.09 4.68
C ARG A 142 -7.99 10.58 3.32
N ALA A 143 -6.68 10.37 3.26
CA ALA A 143 -5.89 9.57 2.32
C ALA A 143 -5.99 9.96 0.82
N LEU A 144 -5.16 10.92 0.42
CA LEU A 144 -4.62 10.98 -0.93
C LEU A 144 -3.67 9.80 -1.11
N MET A 145 -4.10 8.76 -1.83
CA MET A 145 -3.19 7.69 -2.25
C MET A 145 -2.16 8.20 -3.25
N PHE A 146 -0.91 7.75 -3.14
CA PHE A 146 0.11 7.97 -4.15
C PHE A 146 0.18 6.79 -5.15
N ASN A 147 0.40 7.15 -6.42
CA ASN A 147 0.67 6.22 -7.50
C ASN A 147 1.62 6.87 -8.50
N ASN A 148 2.62 6.12 -8.96
CA ASN A 148 3.49 6.51 -10.06
C ASN A 148 3.22 5.61 -11.27
N LEU A 149 2.35 6.09 -12.17
CA LEU A 149 2.00 5.43 -13.45
C LEU A 149 3.16 5.44 -14.48
N GLY A 150 4.37 5.87 -14.11
CA GLY A 150 5.54 5.96 -14.99
C GLY A 150 6.23 4.63 -15.29
N ILE A 151 5.44 3.60 -15.61
CA ILE A 151 5.89 2.30 -16.15
C ILE A 151 6.82 2.54 -17.34
#